data_AF-A0A967LG53-F1
#
_entry.id   AF-A0A967LG53-F1
#
_cell.length_a   1.000
_cell.length_b   1.000
_cell.length_c   1.000
_cell.angle_alpha   90.00
_cell.angle_beta   90.00
_cell.angle_gamma   90.00
#
_symmetry.space_group_name_H-M   'P 1'
#
loop_
_entity.id
_entity.type
_entity.pdbx_description
1 polymer ?
#
loop_
_entity_poly.entity_id
_entity_poly.type
_entity_poly.pdbx_seq_one_letter_code
_entity_poly.pdbx_strand_id
1 'polypeptide(L)'
;RGVSRPWQLGLLYNRDRRMAEVLFEILKGESGLCVGDNEPYQVGDEHDYSTPVHGEGRGLPHLALEIRQDEIAHGQGQERWARLLSDYLKRAAERLSA
;
A
#
# COMPACT_ATOMS: atom_id res chain seq x y z
N ARG A 1 16.44 -4.75 -19.10
CA ARG A 1 16.31 -3.27 -19.02
C ARG A 1 14.95 -2.98 -18.42
N GLY A 2 14.88 -2.14 -17.38
CA GLY A 2 13.70 -1.99 -16.53
C GLY A 2 12.56 -1.22 -17.20
N VAL A 3 11.34 -1.70 -17.02
CA VAL A 3 10.11 -0.99 -17.38
C VAL A 3 9.95 0.20 -16.45
N SER A 4 9.66 1.38 -17.00
CA SER A 4 9.33 2.57 -16.19
C SER A 4 8.05 2.31 -15.41
N ARG A 5 8.12 2.36 -14.08
CA ARG A 5 6.98 2.15 -13.18
C ARG A 5 6.41 3.53 -12.79
N PRO A 6 5.24 3.92 -13.31
CA PRO A 6 4.69 5.26 -13.08
C PRO A 6 4.23 5.45 -11.62
N TRP A 7 3.82 4.36 -10.95
CA TRP A 7 3.28 4.39 -9.61
C TRP A 7 4.33 4.74 -8.56
N GLN A 8 4.02 5.72 -7.74
CA GLN A 8 4.83 6.14 -6.59
C GLN A 8 4.55 5.25 -5.37
N LEU A 9 3.32 4.74 -5.26
CA LEU A 9 2.88 3.81 -4.22
C LEU A 9 2.02 2.70 -4.83
N GLY A 10 2.35 1.45 -4.59
CA GLY A 10 1.48 0.30 -4.83
C GLY A 10 0.73 -0.10 -3.56
N LEU A 11 -0.58 -0.29 -3.67
CA LEU A 11 -1.39 -0.94 -2.64
C LEU A 11 -1.63 -2.39 -3.08
N LEU A 12 -0.95 -3.32 -2.40
CA LEU A 12 -0.90 -4.72 -2.81
C LEU A 12 -1.66 -5.60 -1.82
N TYR A 13 -2.59 -6.39 -2.33
CA TYR A 13 -3.46 -7.28 -1.56
C TYR A 13 -3.82 -8.50 -2.39
N ASN A 14 -4.20 -9.59 -1.73
CA ASN A 14 -4.66 -10.81 -2.41
C ASN A 14 -6.16 -10.74 -2.70
N ARG A 15 -7.02 -11.35 -1.88
CA ARG A 15 -8.48 -11.33 -2.05
C ARG A 15 -9.15 -10.29 -1.17
N ASP A 16 -8.66 -10.10 0.05
CA ASP A 16 -9.20 -9.09 0.97
C ASP A 16 -8.74 -7.68 0.62
N ARG A 17 -9.68 -6.88 0.09
CA ARG A 17 -9.46 -5.49 -0.32
C ARG A 17 -9.78 -4.43 0.73
N ARG A 18 -10.25 -4.80 1.92
CA ARG A 18 -10.85 -3.85 2.88
C ARG A 18 -9.93 -2.68 3.22
N MET A 19 -8.65 -2.96 3.50
CA MET A 19 -7.65 -1.91 3.79
C MET A 19 -7.29 -1.10 2.54
N ALA A 20 -7.13 -1.77 1.39
CA ALA A 20 -6.77 -1.13 0.13
C ALA A 20 -7.86 -0.12 -0.30
N GLU A 21 -9.12 -0.49 -0.21
CA GLU A 21 -10.26 0.37 -0.60
C GLU A 21 -10.32 1.65 0.21
N VAL A 22 -10.20 1.54 1.54
CA VAL A 22 -10.18 2.71 2.42
C VAL A 22 -9.01 3.63 2.09
N LEU A 23 -7.83 3.08 1.85
CA LEU A 23 -6.67 3.88 1.47
C LEU A 23 -6.82 4.52 0.08
N PHE A 24 -7.41 3.83 -0.89
CA PHE A 24 -7.71 4.42 -2.20
C PHE A 24 -8.63 5.63 -2.09
N GLU A 25 -9.66 5.56 -1.27
CA GLU A 25 -10.57 6.69 -1.03
C GLU A 25 -9.85 7.89 -0.42
N ILE A 26 -9.01 7.66 0.59
CA ILE A 26 -8.22 8.72 1.24
C ILE A 26 -7.24 9.33 0.23
N LEU A 27 -6.48 8.50 -0.48
CA LEU A 27 -5.43 8.94 -1.39
C LEU A 27 -5.97 9.68 -2.62
N LYS A 28 -7.14 9.27 -3.14
CA LYS A 28 -7.81 9.93 -4.26
C LYS A 28 -8.24 11.36 -3.92
N GLY A 29 -8.58 11.64 -2.65
CA GLY A 29 -8.99 12.97 -2.21
C GLY A 29 -7.83 13.95 -1.99
N GLU A 30 -6.62 13.44 -1.71
CA GLU A 30 -5.62 14.24 -1.00
C GLU A 30 -4.19 14.17 -1.55
N SER A 31 -3.82 13.11 -2.26
CA SER A 31 -2.39 12.78 -2.35
C SER A 31 -1.69 13.29 -3.60
N GLY A 32 -2.41 13.55 -4.71
CA GLY A 32 -1.79 13.82 -6.02
C GLY A 32 -0.81 12.73 -6.48
N LEU A 33 -0.76 11.59 -5.78
CA LEU A 33 0.17 10.50 -6.02
C LEU A 33 -0.35 9.62 -7.15
N CYS A 34 0.55 9.08 -7.95
CA CYS A 34 0.22 7.96 -8.82
C CYS A 34 0.20 6.67 -7.98
N VAL A 35 -0.99 6.14 -7.71
CA VAL A 35 -1.18 4.93 -6.88
C VAL A 35 -1.52 3.73 -7.78
N GLY A 36 -0.82 2.63 -7.57
CA GLY A 36 -1.05 1.35 -8.25
C GLY A 36 -2.01 0.45 -7.47
N ASP A 37 -2.95 -0.17 -8.17
CA ASP A 37 -3.84 -1.21 -7.65
C ASP A 37 -3.27 -2.57 -8.02
N ASN A 38 -2.63 -3.26 -7.07
CA ASN A 38 -1.84 -4.47 -7.33
C ASN A 38 -0.79 -4.27 -8.44
N GLU A 39 -0.11 -3.12 -8.39
CA GLU A 39 0.97 -2.73 -9.28
C GLU A 39 2.15 -2.20 -8.45
N PRO A 40 3.40 -2.50 -8.83
CA PRO A 40 3.85 -3.21 -10.03
C PRO A 40 3.81 -4.74 -9.91
N TYR A 41 3.31 -5.26 -8.80
CA TYR A 41 3.25 -6.68 -8.50
C TYR A 41 1.86 -7.06 -8.00
N GLN A 42 1.44 -8.28 -8.32
CA GLN A 42 0.22 -8.87 -7.77
C GLN A 42 0.59 -9.75 -6.58
N VAL A 43 -0.23 -9.74 -5.54
CA VAL A 43 -0.07 -10.67 -4.40
C VAL A 43 -0.79 -11.97 -4.71
N GLY A 44 -0.12 -13.10 -4.51
CA GLY A 44 -0.74 -14.42 -4.69
C GLY A 44 -0.14 -15.49 -3.79
N ASP A 45 -0.92 -16.54 -3.50
CA ASP A 45 -0.52 -17.61 -2.56
C ASP A 45 0.74 -18.38 -2.99
N GLU A 46 1.04 -18.39 -4.28
CA GLU A 46 2.19 -19.11 -4.85
C GLU A 46 3.50 -18.30 -4.79
N HIS A 47 3.41 -16.99 -4.62
CA HIS A 47 4.55 -16.07 -4.73
C HIS A 47 4.76 -15.20 -3.49
N ASP A 48 3.74 -15.09 -2.62
CA ASP A 48 3.76 -14.32 -1.39
C ASP A 48 3.44 -15.19 -0.19
N TYR A 49 4.00 -14.83 0.96
CA TYR A 49 3.81 -15.57 2.20
C TYR A 49 3.20 -14.71 3.31
N SER A 50 3.81 -13.56 3.60
CA SER A 50 3.40 -12.72 4.74
C SER A 50 1.94 -12.26 4.64
N THR A 51 1.53 -11.75 3.48
CA THR A 51 0.17 -11.24 3.28
C THR A 51 -0.87 -12.35 3.34
N PRO A 52 -0.77 -13.45 2.55
CA PRO A 52 -1.74 -14.55 2.63
C PRO A 52 -1.80 -15.23 4.00
N VAL A 53 -0.66 -15.49 4.65
CA VAL A 53 -0.62 -16.33 5.86
C VAL A 53 -0.87 -15.53 7.14
N HIS A 54 -0.31 -14.33 7.26
CA HIS A 54 -0.38 -13.56 8.51
C HIS A 54 -1.45 -12.48 8.52
N GLY A 55 -1.86 -11.98 7.35
CA GLY A 55 -3.00 -11.07 7.21
C GLY A 55 -4.28 -11.85 6.92
N GLU A 56 -4.39 -12.32 5.68
CA GLU A 56 -5.63 -12.88 5.12
C GLU A 56 -6.08 -14.16 5.82
N GLY A 57 -5.19 -15.11 6.02
CA GLY A 57 -5.47 -16.38 6.70
C GLY A 57 -5.90 -16.22 8.16
N ARG A 58 -5.75 -15.02 8.74
CA ARG A 58 -6.22 -14.66 10.08
C ARG A 58 -7.46 -13.75 10.07
N GLY A 59 -7.98 -13.42 8.89
CA GLY A 59 -9.12 -12.51 8.72
C GLY A 59 -8.84 -11.06 9.13
N LEU A 60 -7.57 -10.68 9.31
CA LEU A 60 -7.17 -9.35 9.72
C LEU A 60 -7.19 -8.40 8.51
N PRO A 61 -7.68 -7.16 8.65
CA PRO A 61 -7.42 -6.14 7.63
C PRO A 61 -5.92 -5.96 7.44
N HIS A 62 -5.46 -6.05 6.19
CA HIS A 62 -4.04 -6.07 5.87
C HIS A 62 -3.77 -5.45 4.51
N LEU A 63 -2.52 -5.09 4.27
CA LEU A 63 -2.03 -4.58 2.98
C LEU A 63 -0.50 -4.71 2.94
N ALA A 64 0.06 -5.00 1.77
CA ALA A 64 1.47 -4.76 1.48
C ALA A 64 1.61 -3.43 0.72
N LEU A 65 2.53 -2.58 1.19
CA LEU A 65 2.81 -1.27 0.58
C LEU A 65 4.12 -1.35 -0.20
N GLU A 66 4.09 -0.94 -1.47
CA GLU A 66 5.28 -0.88 -2.32
C GLU A 66 5.59 0.58 -2.66
N ILE A 67 6.67 1.15 -2.12
CA ILE A 67 7.11 2.52 -2.43
C ILE A 67 8.16 2.47 -3.53
N ARG A 68 8.01 3.29 -4.57
CA ARG A 68 9.00 3.33 -5.66
C ARG A 68 10.37 3.74 -5.12
N GLN A 69 11.43 3.02 -5.51
CA GLN A 69 12.73 3.12 -4.86
C GLN A 69 13.37 4.53 -4.90
N ASP A 70 13.18 5.27 -5.99
CA ASP A 70 13.67 6.65 -6.14
C ASP A 70 13.00 7.63 -5.16
N GLU A 71 11.74 7.38 -4.78
CA GLU A 71 11.01 8.20 -3.81
C GLU A 71 11.61 8.14 -2.39
N ILE A 72 12.38 7.08 -2.08
CA ILE A 72 13.01 6.83 -0.77
C ILE A 72 14.53 6.68 -0.85
N ALA A 73 15.14 7.10 -1.95
CA ALA A 73 16.59 6.99 -2.15
C ALA A 73 17.40 7.83 -1.13
N HIS A 74 16.78 8.83 -0.52
CA HIS A 74 17.42 9.77 0.42
C HIS A 74 16.54 10.03 1.64
N GLY A 75 17.15 10.50 2.74
CA GLY A 75 16.47 10.72 4.02
C GLY A 75 15.23 11.62 3.94
N GLN A 76 15.27 12.69 3.14
CA GLN A 76 14.11 13.58 2.97
C GLN A 76 12.89 12.85 2.37
N GLY A 77 13.13 11.96 1.40
CA GLY A 77 12.08 11.13 0.79
C GLY A 77 11.49 10.15 1.81
N GLN A 78 12.35 9.49 2.58
CA GLN A 78 11.95 8.58 3.66
C GLN A 78 11.10 9.28 4.73
N GLU A 79 11.51 10.48 5.18
CA GLU A 79 10.76 11.28 6.15
C GLU A 79 9.41 11.76 5.62
N ARG A 80 9.36 12.14 4.33
CA ARG A 80 8.09 12.49 3.67
C ARG A 80 7.14 11.30 3.67
N TRP A 81 7.60 10.14 3.21
CA TRP A 81 6.79 8.93 3.15
C TRP A 81 6.36 8.41 4.51
N ALA A 82 7.24 8.44 5.51
CA ALA A 82 6.91 8.06 6.88
C ALA A 82 5.77 8.92 7.46
N ARG A 83 5.79 10.24 7.21
CA ARG A 83 4.70 11.14 7.64
C ARG A 83 3.40 10.85 6.92
N LEU A 84 3.42 10.73 5.59
CA LEU A 84 2.23 10.44 4.79
C LEU A 84 1.59 9.10 5.19
N LEU A 85 2.39 8.03 5.22
CA LEU A 85 1.88 6.69 5.56
C LEU A 85 1.37 6.62 6.99
N SER A 86 2.04 7.29 7.94
CA SER A 86 1.58 7.34 9.34
C SER A 86 0.19 7.99 9.46
N ASP A 87 -0.06 9.07 8.72
CA ASP A 87 -1.40 9.70 8.70
C ASP A 87 -2.45 8.78 8.05
N TYR A 88 -2.18 8.34 6.82
CA TYR A 88 -3.15 7.58 6.04
C TYR A 88 -3.49 6.23 6.69
N LEU A 89 -2.51 5.52 7.24
CA LEU A 89 -2.74 4.22 7.88
C LEU A 89 -3.54 4.34 9.18
N LYS A 90 -3.32 5.41 9.97
CA LYS A 90 -4.11 5.64 11.19
C LYS A 90 -5.57 5.90 10.85
N ARG A 91 -5.81 6.80 9.89
CA ARG A 91 -7.17 7.13 9.44
C ARG A 91 -7.87 5.93 8.81
N ALA A 92 -7.15 5.10 8.06
CA ALA A 92 -7.70 3.88 7.52
C ALA A 92 -8.07 2.87 8.62
N ALA A 93 -7.20 2.68 9.60
CA ALA A 93 -7.48 1.80 10.75
C ALA A 93 -8.68 2.28 11.57
N GLU A 94 -8.83 3.59 11.78
CA GLU A 94 -9.99 4.20 12.44
C GLU A 94 -11.28 3.91 11.67
N ARG A 95 -11.30 4.09 10.35
CA ARG A 95 -12.48 3.80 9.50
C ARG A 95 -12.87 2.32 9.49
N LEU A 96 -11.90 1.41 9.55
CA LEU A 96 -12.16 -0.03 9.60
C LEU A 96 -12.64 -0.53 10.97
N SER A 97 -12.46 0.29 12.01
CA SER A 97 -12.87 -0.03 13.38
C SER A 97 -14.19 0.62 13.79
N ALA A 98 -14.75 1.49 12.94
CA ALA A 98 -16.02 2.18 13.12
C ALA A 98 -17.19 1.36 12.57
#